data_AF-A0A1G8V0L7-F1
#
_entry.id   AF-A0A1G8V0L7-F1
#
_cell.length_a   1.000
_cell.length_b   1.000
_cell.length_c   1.000
_cell.angle_alpha   90.00
_cell.angle_beta   90.00
_cell.angle_gamma   90.00
#
_symmetry.space_group_name_H-M   'P 1'
#
loop_
_entity.id
_entity.type
_entity.pdbx_description
1 polymer ?
#
loop_
_entity_poly.entity_id
_entity_poly.type
_entity_poly.pdbx_seq_one_letter_code
_entity_poly.pdbx_strand_id
1 'polypeptide(L)'
;MSRNAVYSDYRHMLDQIEHRYSRAKDGYEFNFKTEIEPFLNQYKVLADQLLHINTDERLTEQVKETMSDELMELLMSCHISRFSLKLYHEKFKYINMWINHAHKEDLL
;
A
#
# COMPACT_ATOMS: atom_id res chain seq x y z
N MET A 1 2.87 -16.80 -9.69
CA MET A 1 4.03 -16.00 -9.23
C MET A 1 4.56 -16.65 -7.96
N SER A 2 5.86 -16.55 -7.67
CA SER A 2 6.42 -17.08 -6.42
C SER A 2 6.02 -16.16 -5.25
N ARG A 3 5.73 -16.72 -4.07
CA ARG A 3 5.42 -15.99 -2.83
C ARG A 3 6.39 -14.85 -2.52
N ASN A 4 7.69 -15.11 -2.70
CA ASN A 4 8.72 -14.10 -2.47
C ASN A 4 8.64 -12.95 -3.47
N ALA A 5 8.14 -13.21 -4.69
CA ALA A 5 7.90 -12.17 -5.67
C ALA A 5 6.73 -11.28 -5.25
N VAL A 6 5.60 -11.87 -4.83
CA VAL A 6 4.43 -11.10 -4.35
C VAL A 6 4.80 -10.24 -3.14
N TYR A 7 5.48 -10.81 -2.15
CA TYR A 7 5.96 -10.04 -1.00
C TYR A 7 6.94 -8.93 -1.41
N SER A 8 7.87 -9.21 -2.34
CA SER A 8 8.79 -8.20 -2.87
C SER A 8 8.05 -7.07 -3.60
N ASP A 9 6.97 -7.37 -4.32
CA ASP A 9 6.15 -6.36 -5.01
C ASP A 9 5.47 -5.42 -4.00
N TYR A 10 4.93 -5.98 -2.91
CA TYR A 10 4.39 -5.19 -1.79
C TYR A 10 5.44 -4.32 -1.11
N ARG A 11 6.65 -4.85 -0.87
CA ARG A 11 7.77 -4.08 -0.31
C ARG A 11 8.14 -2.91 -1.20
N HIS A 12 8.32 -3.19 -2.49
CA HIS A 12 8.66 -2.16 -3.46
C HIS A 12 7.56 -1.08 -3.53
N MET A 13 6.29 -1.46 -3.54
CA MET A 13 5.18 -0.52 -3.51
C MET A 13 5.20 0.38 -2.26
N LEU A 14 5.42 -0.20 -1.07
CA LEU A 14 5.52 0.59 0.17
C LEU A 14 6.68 1.60 0.13
N ASP A 15 7.84 1.18 -0.37
CA ASP A 15 9.00 2.08 -0.52
C ASP A 15 8.68 3.24 -1.50
N GLN A 16 7.93 2.95 -2.58
CA GLN A 16 7.49 3.99 -3.52
C GLN A 16 6.45 4.94 -2.91
N ILE A 17 5.53 4.44 -2.09
CA ILE A 17 4.56 5.27 -1.35
C ILE A 17 5.30 6.23 -0.43
N GLU A 18 6.28 5.74 0.35
CA GLU A 18 7.10 6.56 1.24
C GLU A 18 7.89 7.61 0.48
N HIS A 19 8.59 7.22 -0.58
CA HIS A 19 9.38 8.13 -1.41
C HIS A 19 8.52 9.26 -1.98
N ARG A 20 7.34 8.92 -2.52
CA ARG A 20 6.44 9.91 -3.11
C ARG A 20 5.82 10.83 -2.06
N TYR A 21 5.45 10.28 -0.91
CA TYR A 21 4.92 11.07 0.20
C TYR A 21 5.94 12.08 0.71
N SER A 22 7.20 11.67 0.90
CA SER A 22 8.28 12.58 1.27
C SER A 22 8.45 13.70 0.26
N ARG A 23 8.51 13.38 -1.04
CA ARG A 23 8.64 14.39 -2.09
C ARG A 23 7.46 15.37 -2.11
N ALA A 24 6.23 14.87 -1.92
CA ALA A 24 5.06 15.74 -1.82
C ALA A 24 5.18 16.70 -0.63
N LYS A 25 5.71 16.23 0.52
CA LYS A 25 5.97 17.07 1.69
C LYS A 25 7.07 18.10 1.46
N ASP A 26 8.06 17.78 0.63
CA ASP A 26 9.12 18.72 0.21
C ASP A 26 8.64 19.73 -0.85
N GLY A 27 7.35 19.72 -1.20
CA GLY A 27 6.73 20.68 -2.12
C GLY A 27 6.74 20.24 -3.59
N TYR A 28 7.11 19.00 -3.89
CA TYR A 28 7.01 18.48 -5.25
C TYR A 28 5.55 18.28 -5.66
N GLU A 29 5.18 18.84 -6.81
CA GLU A 29 3.86 18.68 -7.41
C GLU A 29 3.90 17.58 -8.48
N PHE A 30 3.21 16.47 -8.21
CA PHE A 30 3.10 15.36 -9.16
C PHE A 30 2.14 15.68 -10.29
N ASN A 31 2.57 15.43 -11.53
CA ASN A 31 1.69 15.50 -12.68
C ASN A 31 0.75 14.29 -12.72
N PHE A 32 -0.56 14.54 -12.84
CA PHE A 32 -1.55 13.46 -12.84
C PHE A 32 -1.32 12.44 -13.97
N LYS A 33 -1.11 12.91 -15.20
CA LYS A 33 -1.04 12.05 -16.40
C LYS A 33 0.26 11.29 -16.52
N THR A 34 1.38 11.92 -16.19
CA THR A 34 2.70 11.33 -16.40
C THR A 34 3.24 10.60 -15.17
N GLU A 35 2.72 10.87 -13.96
CA GLU A 35 3.29 10.33 -12.72
C GLU A 35 2.29 9.62 -11.81
N ILE A 36 1.10 10.20 -11.58
CA ILE A 36 0.09 9.63 -10.66
C ILE A 36 -0.65 8.47 -11.33
N GLU A 37 -1.23 8.71 -12.51
CA GLU A 37 -2.02 7.71 -13.23
C GLU A 37 -1.22 6.42 -13.54
N PRO A 38 0.04 6.49 -14.04
CA PRO A 38 0.85 5.29 -14.22
C PRO A 38 1.15 4.56 -12.91
N PHE A 39 1.43 5.30 -11.82
CA PHE A 39 1.68 4.74 -10.51
C PHE A 39 0.47 3.98 -9.96
N LEU A 40 -0.73 4.59 -10.04
CA LEU A 40 -1.96 3.95 -9.61
C LEU A 40 -2.27 2.72 -10.45
N ASN A 41 -2.12 2.80 -11.78
CA ASN A 41 -2.34 1.66 -12.66
C ASN A 41 -1.38 0.49 -12.38
N GLN A 42 -0.15 0.80 -11.97
CA GLN A 42 0.82 -0.21 -11.58
C GLN A 42 0.46 -0.91 -10.25
N TYR A 43 0.05 -0.15 -9.22
CA TYR A 43 -0.03 -0.69 -7.87
C TYR A 43 -1.44 -0.97 -7.34
N LYS A 44 -2.50 -0.42 -7.95
CA LYS A 44 -3.88 -0.68 -7.50
C LYS A 44 -4.24 -2.17 -7.47
N VAL A 45 -3.66 -2.94 -8.39
CA VAL A 45 -3.83 -4.40 -8.45
C VAL A 45 -3.34 -5.11 -7.19
N LEU A 46 -2.35 -4.56 -6.49
CA LEU A 46 -1.85 -5.11 -5.22
C LEU A 46 -2.84 -4.85 -4.08
N ALA A 47 -3.59 -3.75 -4.12
CA ALA A 47 -4.68 -3.52 -3.17
C ALA A 47 -5.82 -4.51 -3.41
N ASP A 48 -6.25 -4.68 -4.66
CA ASP A 48 -7.28 -5.65 -5.02
C ASP A 48 -6.88 -7.09 -4.66
N GLN A 49 -5.60 -7.45 -4.84
CA GLN A 49 -5.07 -8.76 -4.46
C GLN A 49 -5.21 -9.07 -2.96
N LEU A 50 -5.21 -8.06 -2.08
CA LEU A 50 -5.39 -8.28 -0.63
C LEU A 50 -6.75 -8.91 -0.31
N LEU A 51 -7.77 -8.71 -1.16
CA LEU A 51 -9.07 -9.35 -0.96
C LEU A 51 -9.01 -10.88 -1.19
N HIS A 52 -8.00 -11.34 -1.92
CA HIS A 52 -7.86 -12.72 -2.36
C HIS A 52 -6.82 -13.53 -1.60
N ILE A 53 -6.13 -12.93 -0.62
CA ILE A 53 -5.18 -13.66 0.23
C ILE A 53 -5.92 -14.56 1.23
N ASN A 54 -5.22 -15.60 1.69
CA ASN A 54 -5.77 -16.50 2.71
C ASN A 54 -5.91 -15.77 4.06
N THR A 55 -6.83 -16.26 4.90
CA THR A 55 -7.08 -15.72 6.24
C THR A 55 -6.57 -16.65 7.33
N ASP A 56 -6.40 -16.10 8.53
CA ASP A 56 -6.14 -16.84 9.76
C ASP A 56 -6.95 -16.25 10.94
N GLU A 57 -6.65 -16.68 12.16
CA GLU A 57 -7.36 -16.21 13.38
C GLU A 57 -7.24 -14.70 13.63
N ARG A 58 -6.26 -14.03 13.02
CA ARG A 58 -5.95 -12.60 13.22
C ARG A 58 -6.24 -11.78 11.96
N LEU A 59 -5.74 -12.24 10.82
CA LEU A 59 -6.01 -11.69 9.48
C LEU A 59 -7.33 -12.27 9.00
N THR A 60 -8.42 -11.63 9.44
CA THR A 60 -9.78 -12.00 9.06
C THR A 60 -10.19 -11.39 7.72
N GLU A 61 -11.36 -11.79 7.19
CA GLU A 61 -11.95 -11.17 6.00
C GLU A 61 -12.10 -9.64 6.15
N GLN A 62 -12.58 -9.18 7.32
CA GLN A 62 -12.73 -7.76 7.61
C GLN A 62 -11.37 -7.02 7.61
N VAL A 63 -10.30 -7.69 8.07
CA VAL A 63 -8.95 -7.12 8.03
C VAL A 63 -8.49 -6.97 6.59
N LYS A 64 -8.72 -7.97 5.72
CA LYS A 64 -8.37 -7.88 4.28
C LYS A 64 -9.07 -6.71 3.59
N GLU A 65 -10.37 -6.57 3.81
CA GLU A 65 -11.16 -5.44 3.27
C GLU A 65 -10.58 -4.10 3.73
N THR A 66 -10.34 -3.98 5.04
CA THR A 66 -9.75 -2.76 5.62
C THR A 66 -8.37 -2.49 5.02
N MET A 67 -7.51 -3.50 4.89
CA MET A 67 -6.18 -3.33 4.28
C MET A 67 -6.27 -2.89 2.82
N SER A 68 -7.19 -3.45 2.04
CA SER A 68 -7.40 -3.06 0.64
C SER A 68 -7.79 -1.58 0.54
N ASP A 69 -8.79 -1.15 1.32
CA ASP A 69 -9.26 0.24 1.33
C ASP A 69 -8.17 1.22 1.78
N GLU A 70 -7.50 0.89 2.90
CA GLU A 70 -6.42 1.68 3.48
C GLU A 70 -5.23 1.81 2.52
N LEU A 71 -4.87 0.73 1.83
CA LEU A 71 -3.80 0.76 0.83
C LEU A 71 -4.19 1.59 -0.39
N MET A 72 -5.43 1.45 -0.88
CA MET A 72 -5.93 2.26 -1.99
C MET A 72 -5.89 3.76 -1.65
N GLU A 73 -6.30 4.12 -0.43
CA GLU A 73 -6.24 5.50 0.04
C GLU A 73 -4.79 6.01 0.10
N LEU A 74 -3.85 5.21 0.61
CA LEU A 74 -2.43 5.56 0.61
C LEU A 74 -1.89 5.76 -0.80
N LEU A 75 -2.23 4.88 -1.74
CA LEU A 75 -1.82 4.99 -3.13
C LEU A 75 -2.30 6.32 -3.74
N MET A 76 -3.56 6.70 -3.51
CA MET A 76 -4.11 7.97 -4.02
C MET A 76 -3.53 9.20 -3.32
N SER A 77 -3.31 9.13 -2.02
CA SER A 77 -2.98 10.29 -1.18
C SER A 77 -1.47 10.59 -1.09
N CYS A 78 -0.60 9.63 -1.39
CA CYS A 78 0.86 9.78 -1.26
C CYS A 78 1.48 10.84 -2.19
N HIS A 79 0.71 11.40 -3.12
CA HIS A 79 1.16 12.44 -4.03
C HIS A 79 0.80 13.87 -3.58
N ILE A 80 0.09 14.02 -2.46
CA ILE A 80 -0.51 15.30 -2.08
C ILE A 80 0.01 15.77 -0.71
N SER A 81 0.66 16.94 -0.70
CA SER A 81 1.29 17.52 0.50
C SER A 81 0.33 17.73 1.68
N ARG A 82 -0.96 18.00 1.40
CA ARG A 82 -1.98 18.26 2.43
C ARG A 82 -2.43 17.01 3.20
N PHE A 83 -2.07 15.81 2.73
CA PHE A 83 -2.44 14.59 3.44
C PHE A 83 -1.76 14.52 4.81
N SER A 84 -2.53 14.17 5.84
CA SER A 84 -2.09 14.24 7.24
C SER A 84 -0.91 13.30 7.48
N LEU A 85 0.14 13.83 8.12
CA LEU A 85 1.33 13.04 8.50
C LEU A 85 0.98 11.94 9.49
N LYS A 86 0.10 12.25 10.45
CA LYS A 86 -0.37 11.28 11.42
C LYS A 86 -1.12 10.14 10.74
N LEU A 87 -2.11 10.47 9.90
CA LEU A 87 -2.90 9.45 9.20
C LEU A 87 -2.00 8.62 8.27
N TYR A 88 -1.11 9.25 7.52
CA TYR A 88 -0.13 8.54 6.70
C TYR A 88 0.63 7.47 7.49
N HIS A 89 1.24 7.85 8.62
CA HIS A 89 2.01 6.89 9.43
C HIS A 89 1.16 5.78 10.04
N GLU A 90 -0.05 6.09 10.50
CA GLU A 90 -0.98 5.10 11.04
C GLU A 90 -1.34 4.05 9.98
N LYS A 91 -1.77 4.50 8.80
CA LYS A 91 -2.16 3.64 7.69
C LYS A 91 -0.96 2.84 7.17
N PHE A 92 0.19 3.50 6.96
CA PHE A 92 1.40 2.84 6.45
C PHE A 92 1.90 1.75 7.40
N LYS A 93 1.92 2.03 8.71
CA LYS A 93 2.31 1.05 9.73
C LYS A 93 1.33 -0.12 9.77
N TYR A 94 0.02 0.14 9.69
CA TYR A 94 -1.01 -0.89 9.66
C TYR A 94 -0.83 -1.84 8.47
N ILE A 95 -0.68 -1.29 7.26
CA ILE A 95 -0.46 -2.09 6.04
C ILE A 95 0.85 -2.88 6.11
N ASN A 96 1.95 -2.23 6.48
CA ASN A 96 3.25 -2.88 6.60
C ASN A 96 3.22 -4.04 7.61
N MET A 97 2.55 -3.85 8.76
CA MET A 97 2.40 -4.89 9.77
C MET A 97 1.69 -6.12 9.20
N TRP A 98 0.55 -5.93 8.53
CA TRP A 98 -0.23 -7.05 8.01
C TRP A 98 0.39 -7.74 6.80
N ILE A 99 1.06 -7.01 5.91
CA ILE A 99 1.82 -7.62 4.80
C ILE A 99 2.94 -8.51 5.36
N ASN A 100 3.64 -8.07 6.40
CA ASN A 100 4.67 -8.89 7.04
C ASN A 100 4.08 -10.10 7.77
N HIS A 101 2.92 -9.95 8.41
CA HIS A 101 2.19 -11.06 9.01
C HIS A 101 1.78 -12.09 7.95
N ALA A 102 1.12 -11.66 6.88
CA ALA A 102 0.68 -12.52 5.80
C ALA A 102 1.84 -13.26 5.12
N HIS A 103 3.00 -12.60 4.96
CA HIS A 103 4.20 -13.27 4.45
C HIS A 103 4.73 -14.34 5.40
N LYS A 104 4.77 -14.03 6.70
CA LYS A 104 5.31 -14.92 7.73
C LYS A 104 4.43 -16.17 7.92
N GLU A 105 3.12 -16.01 7.86
CA GLU A 105 2.13 -17.09 8.03
C GLU A 105 1.75 -17.78 6.71
N ASP A 106 2.46 -17.48 5.61
CA ASP A 106 2.29 -18.12 4.30
C ASP A 106 0.89 -17.91 3.67
N LEU A 107 0.35 -16.70 3.82
CA LEU A 107 -0.97 -16.31 3.35
C LEU A 107 -0.96 -15.58 1.99
N LEU A 108 0.22 -15.19 1.49
CA LEU A 108 0.48 -14.41 0.26
C LEU A 108 0.83 -15.26 -0.98
#